data_AF-A0A1H6H3F9-F1
#
_entry.id   AF-A0A1H6H3F9-F1
#
_cell.length_a   1.000
_cell.length_b   1.000
_cell.length_c   1.000
_cell.angle_alpha   90.00
_cell.angle_beta   90.00
_cell.angle_gamma   90.00
#
_symmetry.space_group_name_H-M   'P 1'
#
loop_
_entity.id
_entity.type
_entity.pdbx_description
1 polymer ?
#
loop_
_entity_poly.entity_id
_entity_poly.type
_entity_poly.pdbx_seq_one_letter_code
_entity_poly.pdbx_strand_id
1 'polypeptide(L)'
;MNLKRFILTIILMCSIGCLKSQVGINTAKPNPKAGLHVSERSDPASTNLPDKYNGVIIQRYTMVERDANFSPTATEDGLLIYNTTEKCYNYWNSQEATWKSICGDLGKATLSCTSTLVSGAYVQGKPLTNSNFISITLNVTKAGSYNITGITNNGYNFSASGNFLAIGTYTIVVIGQGKPIAAQSDNVTLTINGAISSTCVPAVTVFSSSGTYGLSCGAAIVNGVYSRNIPLTVNNTITLPVTVTSLGSWSINTNTVDGISFSGSGTFASTGNQNLTLNGSGIPTSTADKIITITANSADGTSTCSVTVCITIPGKKIIGIGIFGGTYGYHLESSGSSAMYNSSANFGTLATSTVKYNKATAIYTNYTEDPTDANFNAYLATKPDIVIIGYYMNWSISKANAMVNYLNNKGTCIMMQQDPANASLLFQALYGDNTISFSAPFGGGSIYQLSSVNDPILNGPFGDARGKLWGEDAGGGSYLTNIPAGSITNYSAANPITSTNTFVGVSAFRDNTHNFIFFGDGGFISNPNNTTGPAGNGSQVICPFAIDSNGKPIARTGYGNGGNGTVAGAYTVYNSIVFANALAWAIKQAEFNGINTK
;
A
#
# COMPACT_ATOMS: atom_id res chain seq x y z
N MET A 1 -63.26 107.46 16.73
CA MET A 1 -63.23 106.23 15.89
C MET A 1 -64.33 106.35 14.85
N ASN A 2 -64.08 106.09 13.57
CA ASN A 2 -65.17 105.66 12.70
C ASN A 2 -64.95 104.21 12.25
N LEU A 3 -65.26 103.38 13.25
CA LEU A 3 -65.50 101.94 13.27
C LEU A 3 -66.24 101.42 12.02
N LYS A 4 -67.00 102.27 11.31
CA LYS A 4 -67.66 101.91 10.05
C LYS A 4 -66.71 101.64 8.87
N ARG A 5 -65.55 102.30 8.77
CA ARG A 5 -64.60 102.04 7.67
C ARG A 5 -63.74 100.80 7.90
N PHE A 6 -63.47 100.48 9.16
CA PHE A 6 -62.78 99.25 9.53
C PHE A 6 -63.70 98.02 9.34
N ILE A 7 -64.99 98.16 9.62
CA ILE A 7 -65.97 97.08 9.45
C ILE A 7 -66.34 96.84 7.98
N LEU A 8 -66.39 97.86 7.11
CA LEU A 8 -66.78 97.64 5.71
C LEU A 8 -65.69 96.97 4.85
N THR A 9 -64.40 97.16 5.17
CA THR A 9 -63.30 96.44 4.50
C THR A 9 -63.16 95.00 5.02
N ILE A 10 -63.62 94.72 6.25
CA ILE A 10 -63.71 93.35 6.78
C ILE A 10 -64.90 92.58 6.18
N ILE A 11 -65.92 93.27 5.64
CA ILE A 11 -67.15 92.68 5.08
C ILE A 11 -67.15 92.62 3.54
N LEU A 12 -66.33 93.43 2.85
CA LEU A 12 -66.12 93.30 1.41
C LEU A 12 -65.16 92.14 1.09
N MET A 13 -65.73 90.94 1.17
CA MET A 13 -65.34 89.75 0.40
C MET A 13 -64.09 88.99 0.91
N CYS A 14 -64.15 88.03 1.84
CA CYS A 14 -65.21 87.11 2.25
C CYS A 14 -66.08 86.44 1.16
N SER A 15 -65.83 86.65 -0.14
CA SER A 15 -66.66 86.05 -1.21
C SER A 15 -65.93 85.69 -2.51
N ILE A 16 -64.61 85.56 -2.49
CA ILE A 16 -63.89 84.65 -3.40
C ILE A 16 -63.28 83.59 -2.49
N GLY A 17 -64.02 82.55 -2.10
CA GLY A 17 -64.42 81.50 -3.02
C GLY A 17 -63.29 80.48 -3.06
N CYS A 18 -63.47 79.38 -2.31
CA CYS A 18 -62.58 78.23 -2.21
C CYS A 18 -61.73 77.95 -3.46
N LEU A 19 -60.41 78.01 -3.35
CA LEU A 19 -59.51 77.15 -4.11
C LEU A 19 -58.32 76.74 -3.22
N LYS A 20 -58.28 75.45 -2.89
CA LYS A 20 -57.05 74.77 -2.47
C LYS A 20 -56.05 74.85 -3.64
N SER A 21 -54.76 74.88 -3.35
CA SER A 21 -53.72 74.67 -4.35
C SER A 21 -52.81 73.51 -3.90
N GLN A 22 -52.48 72.60 -4.83
CA GLN A 22 -51.66 71.36 -4.69
C GLN A 22 -50.31 71.76 -4.15
N VAL A 23 -49.46 70.76 -4.01
CA VAL A 23 -48.09 70.82 -4.53
C VAL A 23 -47.97 70.30 -6.00
N GLY A 24 -47.55 71.15 -6.96
CA GLY A 24 -47.18 70.90 -8.38
C GLY A 24 -45.86 71.66 -8.64
N ILE A 25 -44.72 71.00 -8.96
CA ILE A 25 -43.40 71.68 -8.77
C ILE A 25 -43.18 72.42 -10.07
N ASN A 26 -42.67 73.65 -9.95
CA ASN A 26 -42.53 74.65 -11.01
C ASN A 26 -43.83 75.00 -11.70
N THR A 27 -44.91 74.96 -10.94
CA THR A 27 -46.09 75.75 -11.22
C THR A 27 -46.52 76.47 -9.95
N ALA A 28 -46.88 77.74 -10.06
CA ALA A 28 -47.56 78.46 -8.99
C ALA A 28 -49.07 78.12 -8.92
N LYS A 29 -49.55 77.20 -9.79
CA LYS A 29 -50.91 76.61 -9.78
C LYS A 29 -50.89 75.10 -9.59
N PRO A 30 -50.48 74.65 -8.42
CA PRO A 30 -50.69 73.25 -8.09
C PRO A 30 -52.21 73.01 -7.80
N ASN A 31 -52.84 71.88 -8.18
CA ASN A 31 -54.26 71.52 -7.90
C ASN A 31 -54.69 71.14 -6.43
N PRO A 32 -55.86 71.43 -5.92
CA PRO A 32 -56.28 71.14 -4.53
C PRO A 32 -55.87 69.89 -3.67
N LYS A 33 -55.43 68.74 -4.22
CA LYS A 33 -55.42 67.42 -3.52
C LYS A 33 -54.13 66.56 -3.56
N ALA A 34 -53.05 66.93 -4.23
CA ALA A 34 -51.95 65.99 -4.48
C ALA A 34 -50.96 65.80 -3.32
N GLY A 35 -50.56 64.53 -3.17
CA GLY A 35 -49.41 64.07 -2.40
C GLY A 35 -48.15 63.78 -3.24
N LEU A 36 -47.99 64.35 -4.45
CA LEU A 36 -46.78 64.18 -5.30
C LEU A 36 -46.48 65.44 -6.13
N HIS A 37 -45.20 65.81 -6.19
CA HIS A 37 -44.65 67.09 -6.66
C HIS A 37 -43.39 66.81 -7.53
N VAL A 38 -43.32 67.24 -8.81
CA VAL A 38 -42.13 67.06 -9.72
C VAL A 38 -41.83 68.36 -10.54
N SER A 39 -40.58 68.86 -10.66
CA SER A 39 -40.19 70.05 -11.49
C SER A 39 -38.82 70.04 -12.16
N GLU A 40 -38.71 70.89 -13.19
CA GLU A 40 -37.49 71.38 -13.86
C GLU A 40 -37.07 72.79 -13.38
N ARG A 41 -36.29 72.97 -12.30
CA ARG A 41 -35.79 74.31 -11.93
C ARG A 41 -34.38 74.53 -12.51
N SER A 42 -34.29 75.24 -13.63
CA SER A 42 -33.06 75.95 -13.99
C SER A 42 -32.94 77.19 -13.11
N ASP A 43 -31.90 77.32 -12.29
CA ASP A 43 -31.49 78.62 -11.77
C ASP A 43 -30.76 79.37 -12.90
N PRO A 44 -31.28 80.50 -13.42
CA PRO A 44 -30.63 81.26 -14.48
C PRO A 44 -29.28 81.90 -14.06
N ALA A 45 -28.89 81.83 -12.78
CA ALA A 45 -27.70 82.50 -12.24
C ALA A 45 -26.53 81.57 -11.81
N SER A 46 -26.60 80.25 -12.02
CA SER A 46 -25.52 79.33 -11.62
C SER A 46 -24.39 79.22 -12.66
N THR A 47 -23.13 79.31 -12.23
CA THR A 47 -21.93 79.21 -13.10
C THR A 47 -21.27 77.83 -13.14
N ASN A 48 -21.82 76.83 -12.44
CA ASN A 48 -21.28 75.47 -12.45
C ASN A 48 -22.11 74.56 -13.37
N LEU A 49 -21.51 74.05 -14.45
CA LEU A 49 -22.08 72.99 -15.30
C LEU A 49 -21.30 71.67 -15.16
N PRO A 50 -21.96 70.49 -15.19
CA PRO A 50 -23.41 70.28 -15.23
C PRO A 50 -24.03 69.91 -13.87
N ASP A 51 -25.05 70.66 -13.47
CA ASP A 51 -25.98 70.34 -12.37
C ASP A 51 -27.08 69.40 -12.90
N LYS A 52 -27.05 68.11 -12.52
CA LYS A 52 -28.02 67.09 -12.98
C LYS A 52 -28.37 66.12 -11.86
N TYR A 53 -29.55 66.27 -11.27
CA TYR A 53 -30.23 65.17 -10.57
C TYR A 53 -31.65 65.05 -11.12
N ASN A 54 -31.87 64.08 -12.03
CA ASN A 54 -33.18 63.75 -12.56
C ASN A 54 -33.74 62.55 -11.78
N GLY A 55 -34.98 62.62 -11.26
CA GLY A 55 -35.69 61.44 -10.73
C GLY A 55 -36.83 61.69 -9.75
N VAL A 56 -37.56 60.63 -9.41
CA VAL A 56 -38.62 60.60 -8.37
C VAL A 56 -37.97 60.34 -7.00
N ILE A 57 -38.24 61.18 -6.00
CA ILE A 57 -37.85 60.94 -4.61
C ILE A 57 -39.01 60.27 -3.87
N ILE A 58 -38.80 59.02 -3.45
CA ILE A 58 -39.77 58.22 -2.67
C ILE A 58 -39.59 58.52 -1.17
N GLN A 59 -40.70 58.56 -0.43
CA GLN A 59 -40.69 58.82 1.01
C GLN A 59 -39.92 57.72 1.76
N ARG A 60 -39.11 58.14 2.74
CA ARG A 60 -38.14 57.29 3.44
C ARG A 60 -38.54 57.13 4.91
N TYR A 61 -38.70 55.90 5.37
CA TYR A 61 -39.09 55.59 6.76
C TYR A 61 -38.25 54.45 7.31
N THR A 62 -37.94 54.45 8.61
CA THR A 62 -37.55 53.22 9.30
C THR A 62 -38.73 52.26 9.39
N MET A 63 -38.51 50.97 9.68
CA MET A 63 -39.61 50.02 9.90
C MET A 63 -40.60 50.51 10.97
N VAL A 64 -40.08 51.06 12.07
CA VAL A 64 -40.89 51.54 13.20
C VAL A 64 -41.73 52.75 12.78
N GLU A 65 -41.14 53.72 12.08
CA GLU A 65 -41.87 54.90 11.60
C GLU A 65 -42.92 54.51 10.55
N ARG A 66 -42.60 53.56 9.66
CA ARG A 66 -43.56 53.05 8.67
C ARG A 66 -44.77 52.43 9.35
N ASP A 67 -44.56 51.47 10.25
CA ASP A 67 -45.66 50.71 10.88
C ASP A 67 -46.51 51.58 11.83
N ALA A 68 -45.91 52.63 12.42
CA ALA A 68 -46.63 53.59 13.25
C ALA A 68 -47.48 54.59 12.44
N ASN A 69 -47.02 54.99 11.24
CA ASN A 69 -47.67 56.04 10.45
C ASN A 69 -48.54 55.51 9.31
N PHE A 70 -48.34 54.27 8.88
CA PHE A 70 -49.08 53.64 7.80
C PHE A 70 -49.74 52.35 8.28
N SER A 71 -51.07 52.31 8.19
CA SER A 71 -51.87 51.09 8.36
C SER A 71 -52.69 50.86 7.08
N PRO A 72 -52.03 50.47 5.98
CA PRO A 72 -52.70 50.35 4.69
C PRO A 72 -53.65 49.16 4.69
N THR A 73 -54.72 49.26 3.93
CA THR A 73 -55.74 48.22 3.79
C THR A 73 -55.69 47.62 2.38
N ALA A 74 -56.74 46.91 1.97
CA ALA A 74 -56.79 46.33 0.63
C ALA A 74 -56.81 47.38 -0.49
N THR A 75 -57.24 48.61 -0.21
CA THR A 75 -57.33 49.69 -1.20
C THR A 75 -55.99 50.35 -1.53
N GLU A 76 -54.95 50.10 -0.72
CA GLU A 76 -53.61 50.68 -0.88
C GLU A 76 -52.57 49.65 -1.38
N ASP A 77 -53.02 48.60 -2.09
CA ASP A 77 -52.13 47.60 -2.70
C ASP A 77 -51.08 48.26 -3.61
N GLY A 78 -49.82 47.84 -3.47
CA GLY A 78 -48.70 48.39 -4.22
C GLY A 78 -48.15 49.72 -3.70
N LEU A 79 -48.61 50.23 -2.54
CA LEU A 79 -48.03 51.42 -1.90
C LEU A 79 -46.52 51.24 -1.69
N LEU A 80 -45.70 52.12 -2.24
CA LEU A 80 -44.24 52.00 -2.26
C LEU A 80 -43.57 53.04 -1.36
N ILE A 81 -42.65 52.58 -0.50
CA ILE A 81 -41.78 53.43 0.32
C ILE A 81 -40.32 52.96 0.22
N TYR A 82 -39.37 53.81 0.63
CA TYR A 82 -38.00 53.36 0.86
C TYR A 82 -37.78 53.12 2.37
N ASN A 83 -37.63 51.87 2.76
CA ASN A 83 -37.36 51.48 4.14
C ASN A 83 -35.87 51.69 4.43
N THR A 84 -35.54 52.63 5.32
CA THR A 84 -34.16 52.97 5.68
C THR A 84 -33.52 51.96 6.64
N THR A 85 -34.32 51.17 7.35
CA THR A 85 -33.83 50.06 8.18
C THR A 85 -33.36 48.89 7.30
N GLU A 86 -34.17 48.53 6.30
CA GLU A 86 -33.80 47.50 5.30
C GLU A 86 -32.90 48.04 4.18
N LYS A 87 -32.75 49.37 4.08
CA LYS A 87 -32.07 50.09 2.99
C LYS A 87 -32.61 49.70 1.59
N CYS A 88 -33.90 49.40 1.51
CA CYS A 88 -34.56 48.90 0.31
C CYS A 88 -35.97 49.47 0.15
N TYR A 89 -36.49 49.45 -1.08
CA TYR A 89 -37.90 49.68 -1.32
C TYR A 89 -38.78 48.58 -0.72
N ASN A 90 -39.83 48.98 -0.01
CA ASN A 90 -40.90 48.10 0.40
C ASN A 90 -42.19 48.49 -0.31
N TYR A 91 -42.99 47.50 -0.70
CA TYR A 91 -44.34 47.72 -1.19
C TYR A 91 -45.37 47.04 -0.28
N TRP A 92 -46.55 47.63 -0.15
CA TRP A 92 -47.66 47.00 0.55
C TRP A 92 -48.28 45.92 -0.33
N ASN A 93 -48.37 44.69 0.18
CA ASN A 93 -49.09 43.59 -0.44
C ASN A 93 -50.40 43.38 0.31
N SER A 94 -51.51 43.70 -0.34
CA SER A 94 -52.86 43.61 0.22
C SER A 94 -53.36 42.18 0.41
N GLN A 95 -52.94 41.24 -0.44
CA GLN A 95 -53.35 39.82 -0.32
C GLN A 95 -52.79 39.18 0.95
N GLU A 96 -51.58 39.57 1.33
CA GLU A 96 -50.90 39.05 2.53
C GLU A 96 -50.97 40.01 3.73
N ALA A 97 -51.58 41.19 3.57
CA ALA A 97 -51.66 42.26 4.57
C ALA A 97 -50.31 42.57 5.23
N THR A 98 -49.23 42.66 4.43
CA THR A 98 -47.88 42.92 4.93
C THR A 98 -47.06 43.76 3.95
N TRP A 99 -46.12 44.54 4.51
CA TRP A 99 -45.05 45.15 3.72
C TRP A 99 -44.09 44.06 3.22
N LYS A 100 -43.77 44.09 1.92
CA LYS A 100 -42.82 43.20 1.25
C LYS A 100 -41.63 43.98 0.74
N SER A 101 -40.43 43.42 0.91
CA SER A 101 -39.18 44.03 0.42
C SER A 101 -38.92 43.65 -1.03
N ILE A 102 -38.58 44.63 -1.89
CA ILE A 102 -38.29 44.41 -3.31
C ILE A 102 -36.88 43.85 -3.52
N CYS A 103 -35.98 44.04 -2.56
CA CYS A 103 -34.57 43.61 -2.67
C CYS A 103 -34.34 42.18 -2.15
N GLY A 104 -35.40 41.43 -1.83
CA GLY A 104 -35.31 39.99 -1.60
C GLY A 104 -34.81 39.55 -0.23
N ASP A 105 -34.99 40.33 0.83
CA ASP A 105 -34.82 39.77 2.19
C ASP A 105 -35.99 38.81 2.46
N LEU A 106 -35.73 37.50 2.36
CA LEU A 106 -36.69 36.45 2.67
C LEU A 106 -37.07 36.43 4.17
N GLY A 107 -36.39 37.23 5.00
CA GLY A 107 -36.54 37.22 6.46
C GLY A 107 -35.94 35.95 7.08
N LYS A 108 -36.15 35.75 8.38
CA LYS A 108 -35.73 34.52 9.06
C LYS A 108 -36.65 33.35 8.68
N ALA A 109 -36.05 32.21 8.34
CA ALA A 109 -36.80 30.97 8.15
C ALA A 109 -37.48 30.53 9.45
N THR A 110 -38.68 29.98 9.31
CA THR A 110 -39.35 29.24 10.39
C THR A 110 -39.10 27.75 10.16
N LEU A 111 -38.45 27.12 11.13
CA LEU A 111 -37.98 25.74 11.01
C LEU A 111 -38.11 25.03 12.35
N SER A 112 -38.33 23.72 12.29
CA SER A 112 -38.33 22.83 13.45
C SER A 112 -37.31 21.73 13.26
N CYS A 113 -36.57 21.40 14.31
CA CYS A 113 -35.53 20.38 14.24
C CYS A 113 -36.12 19.01 14.56
N THR A 114 -35.86 18.03 13.68
CA THR A 114 -36.46 16.68 13.76
C THR A 114 -35.48 15.62 14.24
N SER A 115 -34.22 15.68 13.81
CA SER A 115 -33.18 14.73 14.26
C SER A 115 -31.77 15.29 14.08
N THR A 116 -30.82 14.70 14.79
CA THR A 116 -29.39 15.01 14.70
C THR A 116 -28.54 13.75 14.61
N LEU A 117 -27.43 13.84 13.90
CA LEU A 117 -26.41 12.79 13.81
C LEU A 117 -25.02 13.43 13.95
N VAL A 118 -24.26 13.00 14.95
CA VAL A 118 -22.87 13.45 15.18
C VAL A 118 -21.94 12.60 14.32
N SER A 119 -21.05 13.26 13.57
CA SER A 119 -20.06 12.63 12.70
C SER A 119 -18.64 13.02 13.11
N GLY A 120 -17.71 12.06 13.01
CA GLY A 120 -16.29 12.23 13.31
C GLY A 120 -15.91 11.80 14.73
N ALA A 121 -14.61 11.54 14.92
CA ALA A 121 -14.05 11.22 16.23
C ALA A 121 -13.56 12.51 16.91
N TYR A 122 -14.07 12.79 18.11
CA TYR A 122 -13.69 13.94 18.92
C TYR A 122 -12.70 13.47 19.97
N VAL A 123 -11.52 14.10 20.04
CA VAL A 123 -10.43 13.65 20.92
C VAL A 123 -9.91 14.83 21.72
N GLN A 124 -9.76 14.61 23.02
CA GLN A 124 -9.14 15.57 23.93
C GLN A 124 -7.80 16.06 23.38
N GLY A 125 -7.63 17.36 23.29
CA GLY A 125 -6.38 17.98 22.87
C GLY A 125 -6.16 18.06 21.36
N LYS A 126 -7.02 17.46 20.52
CA LYS A 126 -6.90 17.49 19.05
C LYS A 126 -7.86 18.52 18.43
N PRO A 127 -7.38 19.43 17.56
CA PRO A 127 -8.27 20.32 16.82
C PRO A 127 -9.28 19.56 15.96
N LEU A 128 -10.49 20.08 15.84
CA LEU A 128 -11.51 19.55 14.93
C LEU A 128 -11.14 19.84 13.47
N THR A 129 -11.59 18.95 12.59
CA THR A 129 -11.45 19.08 11.13
C THR A 129 -12.82 19.10 10.48
N ASN A 130 -12.88 19.27 9.15
CA ASN A 130 -14.14 19.22 8.39
C ASN A 130 -14.87 17.86 8.47
N SER A 131 -14.22 16.80 8.97
CA SER A 131 -14.86 15.50 9.25
C SER A 131 -15.62 15.45 10.58
N ASN A 132 -15.46 16.48 11.43
CA ASN A 132 -16.15 16.63 12.70
C ASN A 132 -17.35 17.57 12.52
N PHE A 133 -18.55 17.03 12.36
CA PHE A 133 -19.75 17.83 12.09
C PHE A 133 -21.01 17.19 12.66
N ILE A 134 -22.07 17.98 12.76
CA ILE A 134 -23.40 17.48 13.11
C ILE A 134 -24.30 17.64 11.89
N SER A 135 -24.88 16.53 11.42
CA SER A 135 -25.97 16.57 10.45
C SER A 135 -27.27 16.83 11.20
N ILE A 136 -27.99 17.87 10.81
CA ILE A 136 -29.26 18.27 11.41
C ILE A 136 -30.34 18.19 10.36
N THR A 137 -31.38 17.40 10.61
CA THR A 137 -32.58 17.38 9.77
C THR A 137 -33.58 18.41 10.29
N LEU A 138 -34.01 19.31 9.41
CA LEU A 138 -34.89 20.44 9.69
C LEU A 138 -36.12 20.36 8.79
N ASN A 139 -37.29 20.62 9.35
CA ASN A 139 -38.52 20.87 8.60
C ASN A 139 -38.77 22.38 8.51
N VAL A 140 -38.67 22.94 7.31
CA VAL A 140 -38.79 24.36 7.00
C VAL A 140 -40.21 24.66 6.55
N THR A 141 -40.95 25.42 7.37
CA THR A 141 -42.34 25.81 7.11
C THR A 141 -42.47 27.23 6.54
N LYS A 142 -41.39 28.01 6.60
CA LYS A 142 -41.26 29.32 5.94
C LYS A 142 -39.84 29.47 5.38
N ALA A 143 -39.74 29.74 4.08
CA ALA A 143 -38.49 30.09 3.41
C ALA A 143 -37.85 31.34 4.04
N GLY A 144 -36.52 31.42 4.03
CA GLY A 144 -35.79 32.47 4.75
C GLY A 144 -34.35 32.11 5.06
N SER A 145 -33.63 33.05 5.65
CA SER A 145 -32.28 32.84 6.16
C SER A 145 -32.28 31.97 7.42
N TYR A 146 -31.22 31.19 7.58
CA TYR A 146 -30.97 30.43 8.79
C TYR A 146 -29.53 30.67 9.31
N ASN A 147 -29.40 30.68 10.63
CA ASN A 147 -28.12 30.63 11.34
C ASN A 147 -28.26 29.61 12.47
N ILE A 148 -27.39 28.59 12.45
CA ILE A 148 -27.34 27.52 13.44
C ILE A 148 -25.99 27.61 14.13
N THR A 149 -26.00 27.65 15.46
CA THR A 149 -24.77 27.53 16.26
C THR A 149 -24.95 26.46 17.33
N GLY A 150 -23.87 25.78 17.68
CA GLY A 150 -23.82 24.81 18.78
C GLY A 150 -22.62 25.11 19.66
N ILE A 151 -22.87 25.47 20.92
CA ILE A 151 -21.80 25.83 21.85
C ILE A 151 -21.54 24.65 22.79
N THR A 152 -20.27 24.33 23.03
CA THR A 152 -19.86 23.43 24.11
C THR A 152 -18.95 24.18 25.08
N ASN A 153 -18.97 23.77 26.36
CA ASN A 153 -18.04 24.30 27.37
C ASN A 153 -16.67 23.61 27.30
N ASN A 154 -16.48 22.70 26.35
CA ASN A 154 -15.30 21.86 26.25
C ASN A 154 -14.31 22.36 25.18
N GLY A 155 -14.36 23.64 24.81
CA GLY A 155 -13.35 24.27 23.92
C GLY A 155 -13.59 24.10 22.41
N TYR A 156 -14.77 23.64 22.00
CA TYR A 156 -15.16 23.56 20.58
C TYR A 156 -16.61 24.01 20.37
N ASN A 157 -16.97 24.34 19.14
CA ASN A 157 -18.31 24.78 18.78
C ASN A 157 -18.66 24.37 17.33
N PHE A 158 -19.91 24.55 16.96
CA PHE A 158 -20.47 24.25 15.66
C PHE A 158 -21.16 25.48 15.08
N SER A 159 -21.04 25.71 13.77
CA SER A 159 -21.78 26.79 13.11
C SER A 159 -22.11 26.50 11.66
N ALA A 160 -23.30 26.92 11.21
CA ALA A 160 -23.71 26.92 9.81
C ALA A 160 -24.70 28.06 9.55
N SER A 161 -24.67 28.61 8.33
CA SER A 161 -25.64 29.63 7.91
C SER A 161 -25.91 29.53 6.41
N GLY A 162 -27.12 29.93 6.01
CA GLY A 162 -27.53 29.94 4.60
C GLY A 162 -28.97 30.41 4.43
N ASN A 163 -29.56 30.14 3.27
CA ASN A 163 -30.93 30.51 2.93
C ASN A 163 -31.72 29.31 2.43
N PHE A 164 -32.95 29.14 2.91
CA PHE A 164 -33.94 28.25 2.32
C PHE A 164 -34.77 29.03 1.31
N LEU A 165 -34.75 28.59 0.05
CA LEU A 165 -35.53 29.20 -1.05
C LEU A 165 -36.92 28.56 -1.21
N ALA A 166 -37.16 27.41 -0.56
CA ALA A 166 -38.44 26.71 -0.57
C ALA A 166 -38.71 26.06 0.80
N ILE A 167 -39.97 25.70 1.03
CA ILE A 167 -40.38 24.90 2.19
C ILE A 167 -40.06 23.43 1.95
N GLY A 168 -39.90 22.66 3.03
CA GLY A 168 -39.63 21.23 2.96
C GLY A 168 -38.68 20.73 4.03
N THR A 169 -38.30 19.46 3.93
CA THR A 169 -37.32 18.85 4.84
C THR A 169 -35.92 18.94 4.23
N TYR A 170 -34.98 19.49 5.00
CA TYR A 170 -33.59 19.67 4.59
C TYR A 170 -32.65 19.03 5.61
N THR A 171 -31.51 18.52 5.15
CA THR A 171 -30.41 18.09 6.03
C THR A 171 -29.27 19.08 5.89
N ILE A 172 -28.91 19.73 6.99
CA ILE A 172 -27.84 20.73 7.06
C ILE A 172 -26.64 20.12 7.77
N VAL A 173 -25.45 20.30 7.19
CA VAL A 173 -24.17 19.92 7.82
C VAL A 173 -23.65 21.12 8.60
N VAL A 174 -23.53 20.97 9.91
CA VAL A 174 -23.00 22.00 10.82
C VAL A 174 -21.59 21.61 11.22
N ILE A 175 -20.60 22.26 10.62
CA ILE A 175 -19.18 21.93 10.79
C ILE A 175 -18.71 22.39 12.18
N GLY A 176 -17.93 21.54 12.85
CA GLY A 176 -17.30 21.82 14.12
C GLY A 176 -15.93 22.49 13.98
N GLN A 177 -15.60 23.36 14.92
CA GLN A 177 -14.32 24.05 15.02
C GLN A 177 -13.87 24.16 16.48
N GLY A 178 -12.56 24.33 16.70
CA GLY A 178 -11.96 24.40 18.05
C GLY A 178 -11.25 23.11 18.44
N LYS A 179 -10.98 22.93 19.73
CA LYS A 179 -10.16 21.84 20.27
C LYS A 179 -10.75 21.37 21.62
N PRO A 180 -11.23 20.12 21.71
CA PRO A 180 -11.76 19.57 22.96
C PRO A 180 -10.74 19.62 24.12
N ILE A 181 -11.17 19.99 25.32
CA ILE A 181 -10.28 20.19 26.50
C ILE A 181 -10.26 18.96 27.42
N ALA A 182 -11.40 18.32 27.64
CA ALA A 182 -11.61 17.19 28.54
C ALA A 182 -12.28 16.02 27.81
N ALA A 183 -11.97 14.79 28.22
CA ALA A 183 -12.65 13.59 27.73
C ALA A 183 -13.96 13.39 28.51
N GLN A 184 -15.10 13.53 27.84
CA GLN A 184 -16.43 13.44 28.43
C GLN A 184 -17.51 13.35 27.33
N SER A 185 -18.77 13.14 27.72
CA SER A 185 -19.92 13.32 26.82
C SER A 185 -20.43 14.75 26.94
N ASP A 186 -20.32 15.52 25.86
CA ASP A 186 -20.78 16.91 25.79
C ASP A 186 -22.17 16.99 25.14
N ASN A 187 -23.15 17.50 25.89
CA ASN A 187 -24.43 17.88 25.29
C ASN A 187 -24.27 19.23 24.58
N VAL A 188 -24.55 19.27 23.28
CA VAL A 188 -24.42 20.48 22.47
C VAL A 188 -25.72 21.27 22.52
N THR A 189 -25.65 22.49 23.04
CA THR A 189 -26.79 23.42 23.01
C THR A 189 -26.89 24.07 21.65
N LEU A 190 -27.79 23.58 20.81
CA LEU A 190 -28.06 24.15 19.49
C LEU A 190 -28.98 25.38 19.60
N THR A 191 -28.58 26.48 18.97
CA THR A 191 -29.44 27.64 18.74
C THR A 191 -29.71 27.78 17.25
N ILE A 192 -30.98 28.01 16.90
CA ILE A 192 -31.39 28.25 15.51
C ILE A 192 -32.07 29.61 15.43
N ASN A 193 -31.53 30.49 14.59
CA ASN A 193 -32.00 31.86 14.41
C ASN A 193 -32.04 32.70 15.70
N GLY A 194 -31.22 32.31 16.70
CA GLY A 194 -31.11 32.93 18.02
C GLY A 194 -31.98 32.30 19.10
N ALA A 195 -32.81 31.31 18.79
CA ALA A 195 -33.63 30.57 19.76
C ALA A 195 -32.99 29.21 20.09
N ILE A 196 -32.98 28.84 21.38
CA ILE A 196 -32.49 27.52 21.82
C ILE A 196 -33.45 26.44 21.29
N SER A 197 -32.89 25.41 20.64
CA SER A 197 -33.65 24.25 20.19
C SER A 197 -33.80 23.26 21.34
N SER A 198 -35.04 23.02 21.80
CA SER A 198 -35.33 22.01 22.82
C SER A 198 -35.47 20.59 22.26
N THR A 199 -35.64 20.43 20.94
CA THR A 199 -35.87 19.13 20.30
C THR A 199 -34.61 18.47 19.74
N CYS A 200 -33.52 19.22 19.61
CA CYS A 200 -32.26 18.72 19.07
C CYS A 200 -31.11 19.04 20.01
N VAL A 201 -30.78 18.06 20.85
CA VAL A 201 -29.72 18.14 21.85
C VAL A 201 -28.71 17.02 21.58
N PRO A 202 -27.90 17.10 20.52
CA PRO A 202 -26.95 16.04 20.19
C PRO A 202 -25.89 15.92 21.30
N ALA A 203 -25.59 14.67 21.67
CA ALA A 203 -24.48 14.35 22.57
C ALA A 203 -23.24 13.97 21.75
N VAL A 204 -22.15 14.68 21.97
CA VAL A 204 -20.84 14.43 21.35
C VAL A 204 -19.93 13.76 22.37
N THR A 205 -19.48 12.54 22.09
CA THR A 205 -18.51 11.85 22.97
C THR A 205 -17.09 12.25 22.59
N VAL A 206 -16.37 12.86 23.53
CA VAL A 206 -14.95 13.21 23.41
C VAL A 206 -14.10 12.13 24.07
N PHE A 207 -13.27 11.46 23.29
CA PHE A 207 -12.35 10.42 23.75
C PHE A 207 -11.08 11.01 24.38
N SER A 208 -10.47 10.27 25.31
CA SER A 208 -9.16 10.61 25.89
C SER A 208 -8.05 10.69 24.84
N SER A 209 -7.05 11.53 25.10
CA SER A 209 -5.87 11.70 24.24
C SER A 209 -5.03 10.42 24.12
N SER A 210 -5.13 9.53 25.10
CA SER A 210 -4.65 8.15 25.08
C SER A 210 -5.72 7.21 25.63
N GLY A 211 -5.95 6.09 24.93
CA GLY A 211 -6.71 4.96 25.47
C GLY A 211 -5.83 4.14 26.41
N THR A 212 -6.46 3.28 27.21
CA THR A 212 -5.76 2.30 28.03
C THR A 212 -5.90 0.93 27.40
N TYR A 213 -4.77 0.30 27.08
CA TYR A 213 -4.74 -1.00 26.40
C TYR A 213 -3.43 -1.74 26.63
N GLY A 214 -3.50 -3.08 26.64
CA GLY A 214 -2.35 -3.99 26.71
C GLY A 214 -2.01 -4.60 25.34
N LEU A 215 -0.72 -4.78 25.05
CA LEU A 215 -0.26 -5.39 23.80
C LEU A 215 -0.19 -6.92 23.91
N SER A 216 -0.70 -7.64 22.91
CA SER A 216 -0.66 -9.12 22.85
C SER A 216 0.30 -9.61 21.77
N CYS A 217 1.60 -9.34 21.95
CA CYS A 217 2.58 -9.47 20.87
C CYS A 217 2.94 -10.91 20.48
N GLY A 218 2.69 -11.88 21.36
CA GLY A 218 2.83 -13.31 21.01
C GLY A 218 1.84 -13.76 19.92
N ALA A 219 0.77 -13.01 19.70
CA ALA A 219 -0.21 -13.23 18.65
C ALA A 219 -0.11 -12.21 17.49
N ALA A 220 0.93 -11.37 17.49
CA ALA A 220 1.13 -10.41 16.40
C ALA A 220 1.52 -11.14 15.11
N ILE A 221 0.94 -10.71 13.99
CA ILE A 221 1.15 -11.31 12.67
C ILE A 221 1.85 -10.29 11.78
N VAL A 222 3.02 -10.67 11.24
CA VAL A 222 3.73 -9.89 10.22
C VAL A 222 3.22 -10.32 8.85
N ASN A 223 2.62 -9.40 8.12
CA ASN A 223 2.00 -9.65 6.82
C ASN A 223 2.86 -9.15 5.67
N GLY A 224 2.81 -9.85 4.54
CA GLY A 224 3.55 -9.51 3.32
C GLY A 224 4.92 -10.19 3.24
N VAL A 225 5.57 -10.06 2.08
CA VAL A 225 6.91 -10.58 1.83
C VAL A 225 7.90 -9.42 1.88
N TYR A 226 8.98 -9.61 2.62
CA TYR A 226 10.05 -8.63 2.79
C TYR A 226 11.30 -9.20 2.11
N SER A 227 11.80 -8.53 1.08
CA SER A 227 12.96 -9.02 0.31
C SER A 227 14.06 -7.97 0.27
N ARG A 228 15.32 -8.40 0.39
CA ARG A 228 16.48 -7.49 0.34
C ARG A 228 16.44 -6.58 -0.90
N ASN A 229 16.73 -5.30 -0.70
CA ASN A 229 16.74 -4.25 -1.71
C ASN A 229 15.41 -4.02 -2.44
N ILE A 230 14.30 -4.56 -1.93
CA ILE A 230 12.95 -4.32 -2.46
C ILE A 230 12.19 -3.41 -1.48
N PRO A 231 11.66 -2.26 -1.93
CA PRO A 231 10.86 -1.39 -1.08
C PRO A 231 9.60 -2.07 -0.55
N LEU A 232 9.24 -1.75 0.71
CA LEU A 232 7.98 -2.18 1.31
C LEU A 232 6.80 -1.52 0.57
N THR A 233 5.68 -2.25 0.54
CA THR A 233 4.42 -1.86 -0.09
C THR A 233 3.30 -1.74 0.95
N VAL A 234 2.11 -1.32 0.52
CA VAL A 234 0.90 -1.27 1.36
C VAL A 234 0.51 -2.62 1.99
N ASN A 235 1.00 -3.74 1.43
CA ASN A 235 0.73 -5.08 1.96
C ASN A 235 1.69 -5.49 3.08
N ASN A 236 2.78 -4.75 3.29
CA ASN A 236 3.76 -5.03 4.35
C ASN A 236 3.29 -4.37 5.65
N THR A 237 2.62 -5.14 6.50
CA THR A 237 1.98 -4.63 7.73
C THR A 237 2.23 -5.53 8.93
N ILE A 238 1.99 -5.02 10.13
CA ILE A 238 1.87 -5.83 11.35
C ILE A 238 0.41 -5.74 11.82
N THR A 239 -0.26 -6.88 11.96
CA THR A 239 -1.50 -6.98 12.72
C THR A 239 -1.14 -7.24 14.18
N LEU A 240 -1.45 -6.27 15.04
CA LEU A 240 -1.13 -6.26 16.46
C LEU A 240 -2.42 -6.39 17.29
N PRO A 241 -2.66 -7.55 17.91
CA PRO A 241 -3.77 -7.71 18.84
C PRO A 241 -3.51 -6.93 20.14
N VAL A 242 -4.54 -6.25 20.63
CA VAL A 242 -4.52 -5.48 21.88
C VAL A 242 -5.79 -5.75 22.69
N THR A 243 -5.70 -5.58 24.00
CA THR A 243 -6.86 -5.64 24.91
C THR A 243 -7.11 -4.26 25.48
N VAL A 244 -8.21 -3.64 25.10
CA VAL A 244 -8.58 -2.25 25.45
C VAL A 244 -9.40 -2.23 26.72
N THR A 245 -8.92 -1.51 27.74
CA THR A 245 -9.61 -1.33 29.03
C THR A 245 -10.33 0.02 29.10
N SER A 246 -9.80 1.07 28.46
CA SER A 246 -10.50 2.36 28.33
C SER A 246 -10.38 2.95 26.93
N LEU A 247 -11.45 3.61 26.49
CA LEU A 247 -11.51 4.25 25.17
C LEU A 247 -10.57 5.47 25.12
N GLY A 248 -10.07 5.76 23.93
CA GLY A 248 -9.13 6.85 23.70
C GLY A 248 -8.44 6.73 22.35
N SER A 249 -7.59 7.70 22.02
CA SER A 249 -6.70 7.58 20.86
C SER A 249 -5.55 6.60 21.13
N TRP A 250 -5.04 6.00 20.07
CA TRP A 250 -3.81 5.21 20.09
C TRP A 250 -2.88 5.67 18.95
N SER A 251 -1.58 5.55 19.19
CA SER A 251 -0.49 5.84 18.27
C SER A 251 0.64 4.89 18.61
N ILE A 252 1.02 4.06 17.63
CA ILE A 252 2.00 3.01 17.80
C ILE A 252 3.04 3.16 16.70
N ASN A 253 4.30 3.17 17.08
CA ASN A 253 5.43 3.25 16.16
C ASN A 253 6.45 2.17 16.54
N THR A 254 7.36 1.86 15.62
CA THR A 254 8.51 1.00 15.91
C THR A 254 9.82 1.76 15.87
N ASN A 255 10.89 1.14 16.37
CA ASN A 255 12.23 1.55 15.96
C ASN A 255 12.45 1.26 14.46
N THR A 256 13.48 1.88 13.89
CA THR A 256 13.94 1.57 12.54
C THR A 256 15.07 0.54 12.60
N VAL A 257 14.91 -0.60 11.93
CA VAL A 257 15.92 -1.66 11.84
C VAL A 257 16.15 -2.01 10.38
N ASP A 258 17.39 -1.90 9.91
CA ASP A 258 17.75 -2.12 8.50
C ASP A 258 16.83 -1.35 7.53
N GLY A 259 16.58 -0.08 7.83
CA GLY A 259 15.72 0.79 7.04
C GLY A 259 14.22 0.53 7.15
N ILE A 260 13.77 -0.52 7.86
CA ILE A 260 12.35 -0.86 8.04
C ILE A 260 11.79 -0.25 9.33
N SER A 261 10.60 0.35 9.25
CA SER A 261 9.81 0.77 10.41
C SER A 261 8.30 0.60 10.14
N PHE A 262 7.50 0.55 11.21
CA PHE A 262 6.05 0.45 11.13
C PHE A 262 5.37 1.50 12.01
N SER A 263 4.20 1.97 11.58
CA SER A 263 3.39 2.89 12.37
C SER A 263 1.89 2.75 12.11
N GLY A 264 1.09 3.12 13.11
CA GLY A 264 -0.36 3.18 13.03
C GLY A 264 -0.93 4.12 14.08
N SER A 265 -2.09 4.71 13.80
CA SER A 265 -2.82 5.51 14.79
C SER A 265 -4.33 5.45 14.56
N GLY A 266 -5.11 5.73 15.60
CA GLY A 266 -6.56 5.68 15.54
C GLY A 266 -7.24 6.00 16.87
N THR A 267 -8.50 5.60 17.01
CA THR A 267 -9.28 5.69 18.26
C THR A 267 -9.98 4.36 18.52
N PHE A 268 -10.17 4.00 19.79
CA PHE A 268 -10.97 2.84 20.16
C PHE A 268 -12.44 3.20 20.26
N ALA A 269 -13.29 2.54 19.47
CA ALA A 269 -14.74 2.69 19.52
C ALA A 269 -15.41 1.75 20.53
N SER A 270 -14.70 0.73 21.01
CA SER A 270 -15.19 -0.22 22.01
C SER A 270 -14.03 -0.78 22.85
N THR A 271 -14.34 -1.28 24.04
CA THR A 271 -13.40 -1.99 24.92
C THR A 271 -13.29 -3.47 24.53
N GLY A 272 -12.35 -4.20 25.13
CA GLY A 272 -12.08 -5.61 24.83
C GLY A 272 -11.01 -5.82 23.77
N ASN A 273 -11.00 -7.01 23.15
CA ASN A 273 -9.96 -7.38 22.18
C ASN A 273 -10.17 -6.67 20.84
N GLN A 274 -9.10 -6.06 20.33
CA GLN A 274 -9.06 -5.34 19.06
C GLN A 274 -7.80 -5.70 18.28
N ASN A 275 -7.84 -5.61 16.95
CA ASN A 275 -6.67 -5.80 16.09
C ASN A 275 -6.29 -4.48 15.43
N LEU A 276 -5.06 -4.03 15.67
CA LEU A 276 -4.51 -2.81 15.10
C LEU A 276 -3.60 -3.16 13.92
N THR A 277 -3.68 -2.38 12.84
CA THR A 277 -2.79 -2.55 11.68
C THR A 277 -1.72 -1.46 11.70
N LEU A 278 -0.45 -1.86 11.73
CA LEU A 278 0.70 -0.98 11.58
C LEU A 278 1.23 -1.09 10.14
N ASN A 279 1.29 0.02 9.42
CA ASN A 279 1.78 0.06 8.05
C ASN A 279 3.30 0.14 8.03
N GLY A 280 3.93 -0.72 7.26
CA GLY A 280 5.38 -0.76 7.10
C GLY A 280 5.89 0.20 6.04
N SER A 281 7.11 0.69 6.25
CA SER A 281 7.86 1.50 5.28
C SER A 281 9.34 1.18 5.37
N GLY A 282 10.07 1.37 4.26
CA GLY A 282 11.52 1.13 4.22
C GLY A 282 11.99 0.27 3.05
N ILE A 283 13.30 0.00 3.04
CA ILE A 283 13.98 -0.90 2.11
C ILE A 283 15.03 -1.70 2.91
N PRO A 284 14.84 -3.00 3.17
CA PRO A 284 15.85 -3.82 3.86
C PRO A 284 17.10 -3.98 3.01
N THR A 285 18.28 -3.90 3.62
CA THR A 285 19.57 -4.02 2.91
C THR A 285 20.27 -5.35 3.14
N SER A 286 19.76 -6.20 4.04
CA SER A 286 20.34 -7.51 4.37
C SER A 286 19.27 -8.58 4.55
N THR A 287 19.65 -9.86 4.44
CA THR A 287 18.73 -11.01 4.47
C THR A 287 18.57 -11.64 5.85
N ALA A 288 19.24 -11.13 6.89
CA ALA A 288 19.03 -11.58 8.26
C ALA A 288 17.66 -11.14 8.76
N ASP A 289 17.00 -11.95 9.58
CA ASP A 289 15.73 -11.57 10.21
C ASP A 289 15.88 -10.31 11.07
N LYS A 290 14.82 -9.48 11.12
CA LYS A 290 14.81 -8.21 11.87
C LYS A 290 13.92 -8.32 13.08
N ILE A 291 14.48 -8.05 14.26
CA ILE A 291 13.70 -7.90 15.48
C ILE A 291 13.27 -6.43 15.58
N ILE A 292 11.99 -6.19 15.40
CA ILE A 292 11.37 -4.86 15.43
C ILE A 292 10.74 -4.64 16.80
N THR A 293 11.09 -3.55 17.46
CA THR A 293 10.52 -3.14 18.75
C THR A 293 9.36 -2.19 18.51
N ILE A 294 8.18 -2.56 18.99
CA ILE A 294 6.93 -1.81 18.96
C ILE A 294 6.82 -1.00 20.25
N THR A 295 6.44 0.28 20.14
CA THR A 295 6.21 1.19 21.26
C THR A 295 4.81 1.80 21.14
N ALA A 296 4.01 1.67 22.20
CA ALA A 296 2.63 2.15 22.26
C ALA A 296 2.43 3.25 23.32
N ASN A 297 1.54 4.20 23.03
CA ASN A 297 1.21 5.34 23.91
C ASN A 297 0.05 5.07 24.89
N SER A 298 -0.04 3.84 25.41
CA SER A 298 -1.10 3.45 26.37
C SER A 298 -1.08 4.34 27.62
N ALA A 299 -2.26 4.66 28.15
CA ALA A 299 -2.38 5.55 29.31
C ALA A 299 -1.82 4.95 30.62
N ASP A 300 -1.76 3.61 30.74
CA ASP A 300 -1.12 2.91 31.86
C ASP A 300 0.42 2.98 31.81
N GLY A 301 0.99 3.63 30.79
CA GLY A 301 2.42 3.80 30.58
C GLY A 301 2.89 3.27 29.22
N THR A 302 4.16 3.54 28.91
CA THR A 302 4.77 3.05 27.67
C THR A 302 4.86 1.52 27.69
N SER A 303 4.09 0.88 26.81
CA SER A 303 4.16 -0.57 26.59
C SER A 303 5.04 -0.85 25.37
N THR A 304 5.99 -1.76 25.52
CA THR A 304 6.85 -2.21 24.42
C THR A 304 6.77 -3.71 24.23
N CYS A 305 7.01 -4.17 23.00
CA CYS A 305 7.23 -5.57 22.70
C CYS A 305 7.98 -5.71 21.37
N SER A 306 8.29 -6.94 20.95
CA SER A 306 9.02 -7.17 19.72
C SER A 306 8.37 -8.21 18.81
N VAL A 307 8.55 -8.03 17.51
CA VAL A 307 8.16 -9.01 16.47
C VAL A 307 9.34 -9.27 15.55
N THR A 308 9.38 -10.45 14.93
CA THR A 308 10.43 -10.81 13.98
C THR A 308 9.91 -10.67 12.55
N VAL A 309 10.56 -9.84 11.75
CA VAL A 309 10.32 -9.71 10.31
C VAL A 309 11.32 -10.58 9.56
N CYS A 310 10.80 -11.59 8.86
CA CYS A 310 11.59 -12.50 8.06
C CYS A 310 11.97 -11.84 6.72
N ILE A 311 13.28 -11.72 6.44
CA ILE A 311 13.75 -11.15 5.17
C ILE A 311 14.20 -12.27 4.23
N THR A 312 13.77 -12.19 2.97
CA THR A 312 14.08 -13.18 1.94
C THR A 312 15.10 -12.65 0.93
N ILE A 313 15.82 -13.57 0.29
CA ILE A 313 16.54 -13.29 -0.96
C ILE A 313 15.49 -13.05 -2.06
N PRO A 314 15.60 -11.99 -2.88
CA PRO A 314 14.72 -11.79 -4.05
C PRO A 314 14.88 -12.90 -5.09
N GLY A 315 13.83 -13.17 -5.86
CA GLY A 315 13.85 -14.14 -6.95
C GLY A 315 15.01 -13.91 -7.93
N LYS A 316 15.62 -15.00 -8.37
CA LYS A 316 16.74 -15.09 -9.33
C LYS A 316 16.25 -15.57 -10.68
N LYS A 317 16.89 -15.07 -11.73
CA LYS A 317 16.73 -15.55 -13.08
C LYS A 317 17.56 -16.83 -13.27
N ILE A 318 16.88 -17.95 -13.46
CA ILE A 318 17.51 -19.27 -13.61
C ILE A 318 17.25 -19.78 -15.02
N ILE A 319 18.31 -20.25 -15.68
CA ILE A 319 18.21 -20.98 -16.95
C ILE A 319 18.64 -22.42 -16.73
N GLY A 320 17.78 -23.36 -17.07
CA GLY A 320 18.10 -24.79 -17.16
C GLY A 320 18.36 -25.18 -18.61
N ILE A 321 19.41 -25.96 -18.87
CA ILE A 321 19.81 -26.43 -20.20
C ILE A 321 20.07 -27.94 -20.14
N GLY A 322 19.41 -28.71 -21.00
CA GLY A 322 19.66 -30.14 -21.16
C GLY A 322 18.75 -30.76 -22.24
N ILE A 323 18.83 -32.06 -22.44
CA ILE A 323 18.01 -32.83 -23.38
C ILE A 323 17.04 -33.71 -22.55
N PHE A 324 15.88 -34.04 -23.12
CA PHE A 324 14.82 -34.83 -22.50
C PHE A 324 14.03 -34.07 -21.42
N GLY A 325 13.41 -32.97 -21.83
CA GLY A 325 12.53 -32.20 -20.96
C GLY A 325 11.31 -33.00 -20.48
N GLY A 326 11.18 -33.19 -19.17
CA GLY A 326 9.90 -33.43 -18.52
C GLY A 326 9.76 -34.73 -17.72
N THR A 327 10.58 -35.74 -17.99
CA THR A 327 10.43 -37.03 -17.28
C THR A 327 11.30 -37.10 -16.04
N TYR A 328 12.56 -36.68 -16.12
CA TYR A 328 13.57 -37.01 -15.10
C TYR A 328 14.04 -35.79 -14.29
N GLY A 329 13.95 -34.56 -14.80
CA GLY A 329 14.32 -33.36 -14.05
C GLY A 329 15.82 -33.05 -14.07
N TYR A 330 16.53 -33.35 -15.18
CA TYR A 330 18.00 -33.27 -15.30
C TYR A 330 18.59 -31.88 -15.09
N HIS A 331 17.81 -30.82 -15.32
CA HIS A 331 18.21 -29.42 -15.14
C HIS A 331 17.11 -28.63 -14.42
N LEU A 332 16.45 -29.27 -13.45
CA LEU A 332 15.38 -28.72 -12.61
C LEU A 332 14.08 -28.39 -13.36
N GLU A 333 13.94 -28.87 -14.59
CA GLU A 333 12.83 -28.52 -15.49
C GLU A 333 11.51 -29.16 -15.09
N SER A 334 11.57 -30.28 -14.37
CA SER A 334 10.41 -31.09 -14.02
C SER A 334 10.70 -32.05 -12.88
N SER A 335 9.68 -32.79 -12.47
CA SER A 335 9.78 -33.94 -11.57
C SER A 335 10.43 -33.65 -10.20
N GLY A 336 11.00 -34.65 -9.53
CA GLY A 336 11.36 -34.58 -8.11
C GLY A 336 12.35 -33.47 -7.75
N SER A 337 13.31 -33.17 -8.63
CA SER A 337 14.23 -32.04 -8.44
C SER A 337 13.49 -30.70 -8.49
N SER A 338 12.56 -30.53 -9.44
CA SER A 338 11.70 -29.35 -9.52
C SER A 338 10.73 -29.27 -8.34
N ALA A 339 10.17 -30.38 -7.87
CA ALA A 339 9.33 -30.42 -6.67
C ALA A 339 10.11 -29.98 -5.42
N MET A 340 11.37 -30.38 -5.31
CA MET A 340 12.28 -29.95 -4.24
C MET A 340 12.50 -28.43 -4.27
N TYR A 341 12.76 -27.86 -5.44
CA TYR A 341 12.89 -26.41 -5.61
C TYR A 341 11.57 -25.67 -5.36
N ASN A 342 10.44 -26.23 -5.80
CA ASN A 342 9.12 -25.60 -5.72
C ASN A 342 8.47 -25.70 -4.34
N SER A 343 8.93 -26.60 -3.46
CA SER A 343 8.51 -26.65 -2.07
C SER A 343 8.78 -25.34 -1.32
N SER A 344 7.75 -24.76 -0.71
CA SER A 344 7.85 -23.53 0.09
C SER A 344 8.63 -23.76 1.39
N ALA A 345 8.65 -24.99 1.91
CA ALA A 345 9.46 -25.36 3.08
C ALA A 345 10.96 -25.38 2.75
N ASN A 346 11.33 -25.68 1.50
CA ASN A 346 12.73 -25.69 1.09
C ASN A 346 13.20 -24.30 0.66
N PHE A 347 12.54 -23.72 -0.36
CA PHE A 347 12.87 -22.43 -0.94
C PHE A 347 11.62 -21.57 -0.96
N GLY A 348 11.43 -20.70 0.02
CA GLY A 348 10.16 -19.98 0.14
C GLY A 348 10.23 -18.78 1.05
N THR A 349 9.07 -18.16 1.28
CA THR A 349 8.92 -16.93 2.07
C THR A 349 8.46 -17.19 3.49
N LEU A 350 8.34 -18.47 3.90
CA LEU A 350 7.93 -18.82 5.26
C LEU A 350 9.09 -18.52 6.22
N ALA A 351 8.76 -18.14 7.45
CA ALA A 351 9.76 -17.99 8.52
C ALA A 351 10.53 -19.30 8.77
N THR A 352 9.89 -20.45 8.50
CA THR A 352 10.45 -21.81 8.61
C THR A 352 11.06 -22.35 7.33
N SER A 353 11.08 -21.59 6.22
CA SER A 353 11.74 -22.04 4.99
C SER A 353 13.23 -22.24 5.24
N THR A 354 13.77 -23.40 4.82
CA THR A 354 15.21 -23.71 4.94
C THR A 354 16.07 -22.64 4.26
N VAL A 355 15.65 -22.21 3.06
CA VAL A 355 16.19 -21.06 2.35
C VAL A 355 15.08 -20.05 2.14
N LYS A 356 15.21 -18.89 2.81
CA LYS A 356 14.28 -17.76 2.72
C LYS A 356 14.46 -17.05 1.37
N TYR A 357 13.63 -17.41 0.40
CA TYR A 357 13.77 -17.03 -1.00
C TYR A 357 12.41 -16.74 -1.63
N ASN A 358 12.24 -15.53 -2.18
CA ASN A 358 11.01 -15.08 -2.80
C ASN A 358 10.95 -15.52 -4.27
N LYS A 359 10.47 -16.73 -4.50
CA LYS A 359 10.32 -17.31 -5.85
C LYS A 359 9.28 -16.59 -6.73
N ALA A 360 8.37 -15.80 -6.16
CA ALA A 360 7.31 -15.16 -6.93
C ALA A 360 7.84 -14.20 -8.01
N THR A 361 9.07 -13.70 -7.84
CA THR A 361 9.76 -12.84 -8.82
C THR A 361 10.87 -13.58 -9.59
N ALA A 362 11.06 -14.88 -9.36
CA ALA A 362 12.06 -15.67 -10.08
C ALA A 362 11.58 -15.92 -11.50
N ILE A 363 12.48 -15.78 -12.47
CA ILE A 363 12.21 -16.09 -13.87
C ILE A 363 12.95 -17.39 -14.17
N TYR A 364 12.20 -18.45 -14.42
CA TYR A 364 12.75 -19.76 -14.75
C TYR A 364 12.53 -20.05 -16.23
N THR A 365 13.60 -20.32 -16.98
CA THR A 365 13.54 -20.74 -18.38
C THR A 365 14.24 -22.08 -18.57
N ASN A 366 13.54 -23.06 -19.14
CA ASN A 366 14.10 -24.37 -19.47
C ASN A 366 14.31 -24.49 -20.98
N TYR A 367 15.48 -24.97 -21.38
CA TYR A 367 15.81 -25.34 -22.75
C TYR A 367 16.08 -26.84 -22.79
N THR A 368 15.22 -27.57 -23.51
CA THR A 368 15.15 -29.03 -23.51
C THR A 368 15.81 -29.65 -24.75
N GLU A 369 16.76 -28.94 -25.33
CA GLU A 369 17.53 -29.29 -26.52
C GLU A 369 19.02 -29.03 -26.29
N ASP A 370 19.89 -29.67 -27.08
CA ASP A 370 21.29 -29.25 -27.19
C ASP A 370 21.33 -27.94 -27.99
N PRO A 371 21.68 -26.79 -27.37
CA PRO A 371 21.56 -25.51 -28.04
C PRO A 371 22.59 -25.38 -29.16
N THR A 372 22.24 -24.67 -30.23
CA THR A 372 23.26 -24.18 -31.17
C THR A 372 24.19 -23.18 -30.50
N ASP A 373 25.37 -22.93 -31.07
CA ASP A 373 26.28 -21.88 -30.57
C ASP A 373 25.59 -20.53 -30.48
N ALA A 374 24.78 -20.16 -31.47
CA ALA A 374 24.04 -18.90 -31.49
C ALA A 374 23.01 -18.83 -30.34
N ASN A 375 22.24 -19.91 -30.13
CA ASN A 375 21.25 -19.99 -29.07
C ASN A 375 21.91 -19.91 -27.69
N PHE A 376 22.97 -20.68 -27.45
CA PHE A 376 23.68 -20.68 -26.16
C PHE A 376 24.24 -19.29 -25.82
N ASN A 377 24.86 -18.62 -26.80
CA ASN A 377 25.33 -17.24 -26.64
C ASN A 377 24.17 -16.28 -26.33
N ALA A 378 23.04 -16.42 -27.03
CA ALA A 378 21.85 -15.59 -26.78
C ALA A 378 21.30 -15.81 -25.36
N TYR A 379 21.26 -17.05 -24.87
CA TYR A 379 20.78 -17.36 -23.52
C TYR A 379 21.63 -16.66 -22.45
N LEU A 380 22.97 -16.77 -22.56
CA LEU A 380 23.90 -16.13 -21.62
C LEU A 380 23.92 -14.60 -21.74
N ALA A 381 23.70 -14.05 -22.95
CA ALA A 381 23.58 -12.61 -23.16
C ALA A 381 22.39 -12.00 -22.37
N THR A 382 21.40 -12.81 -22.02
CA THR A 382 20.29 -12.36 -21.15
C THR A 382 20.68 -12.24 -19.67
N LYS A 383 21.95 -12.50 -19.31
CA LYS A 383 22.54 -12.43 -17.97
C LYS A 383 21.71 -13.17 -16.91
N PRO A 384 21.45 -14.49 -17.08
CA PRO A 384 20.84 -15.28 -16.02
C PRO A 384 21.70 -15.21 -14.75
N ASP A 385 21.05 -15.15 -13.58
CA ASP A 385 21.77 -15.19 -12.30
C ASP A 385 22.42 -16.56 -12.08
N ILE A 386 21.71 -17.62 -12.48
CA ILE A 386 22.14 -19.01 -12.33
C ILE A 386 21.86 -19.77 -13.63
N VAL A 387 22.83 -20.56 -14.08
CA VAL A 387 22.69 -21.54 -15.15
C VAL A 387 22.82 -22.94 -14.55
N ILE A 388 21.90 -23.83 -14.89
CA ILE A 388 21.93 -25.24 -14.51
C ILE A 388 22.05 -26.05 -15.80
N ILE A 389 23.16 -26.75 -15.98
CA ILE A 389 23.38 -27.63 -17.13
C ILE A 389 23.21 -29.06 -16.64
N GLY A 390 22.33 -29.81 -17.29
CA GLY A 390 22.11 -31.24 -17.07
C GLY A 390 22.38 -32.06 -18.33
N TYR A 391 22.04 -33.35 -18.29
CA TYR A 391 22.05 -34.18 -19.50
C TYR A 391 21.14 -33.59 -20.57
N TYR A 392 21.53 -33.39 -21.83
CA TYR A 392 22.86 -33.52 -22.44
C TYR A 392 23.25 -32.18 -23.10
N MET A 393 24.54 -31.91 -23.24
CA MET A 393 25.02 -30.75 -24.01
C MET A 393 26.33 -31.05 -24.71
N ASN A 394 26.40 -30.78 -26.02
CA ASN A 394 27.66 -30.82 -26.77
C ASN A 394 28.42 -29.52 -26.61
N TRP A 395 29.73 -29.62 -26.39
CA TRP A 395 30.59 -28.45 -26.31
C TRP A 395 31.25 -28.13 -27.66
N SER A 396 31.31 -26.83 -27.95
CA SER A 396 32.11 -26.21 -29.01
C SER A 396 33.04 -25.18 -28.39
N ILE A 397 34.06 -24.74 -29.13
CA ILE A 397 34.93 -23.63 -28.69
C ILE A 397 34.10 -22.37 -28.39
N SER A 398 33.06 -22.11 -29.18
CA SER A 398 32.17 -20.95 -29.00
C SER A 398 31.40 -21.03 -27.68
N LYS A 399 30.77 -22.18 -27.39
CA LYS A 399 30.06 -22.39 -26.12
C LYS A 399 31.00 -22.31 -24.92
N ALA A 400 32.18 -22.94 -25.02
CA ALA A 400 33.20 -22.90 -23.96
C ALA A 400 33.60 -21.45 -23.64
N ASN A 401 33.95 -20.66 -24.65
CA ASN A 401 34.32 -19.26 -24.48
C ASN A 401 33.16 -18.41 -23.91
N ALA A 402 31.92 -18.66 -24.35
CA ALA A 402 30.74 -17.97 -23.85
C ALA A 402 30.50 -18.25 -22.36
N MET A 403 30.62 -19.51 -21.94
CA MET A 403 30.49 -19.90 -20.54
C MET A 403 31.63 -19.34 -19.69
N VAL A 404 32.89 -19.39 -20.16
CA VAL A 404 34.02 -18.77 -19.46
C VAL A 404 33.81 -17.27 -19.28
N ASN A 405 33.33 -16.57 -20.31
CA ASN A 405 32.98 -15.15 -20.21
C ASN A 405 31.85 -14.92 -19.18
N TYR A 406 30.81 -15.75 -19.17
CA TYR A 406 29.73 -15.68 -18.18
C TYR A 406 30.27 -15.85 -16.75
N LEU A 407 31.12 -16.85 -16.50
CA LEU A 407 31.75 -17.11 -15.20
C LEU A 407 32.69 -15.99 -14.77
N ASN A 408 33.51 -15.44 -15.69
CA ASN A 408 34.38 -14.29 -15.44
C ASN A 408 33.58 -13.05 -15.01
N ASN A 409 32.37 -12.87 -15.58
CA ASN A 409 31.42 -11.84 -15.17
C ASN A 409 30.59 -12.23 -13.94
N LYS A 410 31.06 -13.19 -13.12
CA LYS A 410 30.42 -13.64 -11.87
C LYS A 410 29.07 -14.33 -12.06
N GLY A 411 28.78 -14.82 -13.26
CA GLY A 411 27.68 -15.74 -13.50
C GLY A 411 27.85 -17.02 -12.67
N THR A 412 26.75 -17.61 -12.21
CA THR A 412 26.78 -18.83 -11.39
C THR A 412 26.34 -20.02 -12.22
N CYS A 413 27.11 -21.12 -12.20
CA CYS A 413 26.77 -22.32 -12.95
C CYS A 413 26.90 -23.59 -12.09
N ILE A 414 25.86 -24.42 -12.13
CA ILE A 414 25.90 -25.80 -11.63
C ILE A 414 25.82 -26.71 -12.86
N MET A 415 26.90 -27.43 -13.13
CA MET A 415 26.98 -28.32 -14.28
C MET A 415 27.02 -29.77 -13.83
N MET A 416 26.07 -30.53 -14.34
CA MET A 416 25.89 -31.97 -14.19
C MET A 416 26.04 -32.52 -15.60
N GLN A 417 27.24 -33.02 -15.91
CA GLN A 417 27.57 -33.44 -17.27
C GLN A 417 28.05 -34.89 -17.25
N GLN A 418 27.40 -35.68 -18.10
CA GLN A 418 27.88 -36.98 -18.59
C GLN A 418 28.20 -36.83 -20.07
N ASP A 419 29.07 -37.68 -20.60
CA ASP A 419 29.51 -37.82 -22.01
C ASP A 419 30.88 -37.18 -22.36
N PRO A 420 31.78 -37.93 -23.03
CA PRO A 420 33.11 -37.48 -23.43
C PRO A 420 33.17 -36.54 -24.65
N ALA A 421 32.10 -36.32 -25.42
CA ALA A 421 32.16 -35.49 -26.62
C ALA A 421 32.44 -34.02 -26.28
N ASN A 422 33.70 -33.60 -26.51
CA ASN A 422 34.19 -32.23 -26.38
C ASN A 422 34.00 -31.57 -25.00
N ALA A 423 33.54 -32.28 -23.97
CA ALA A 423 33.31 -31.71 -22.65
C ALA A 423 34.58 -31.13 -22.01
N SER A 424 35.75 -31.60 -22.41
CA SER A 424 37.04 -31.01 -22.02
C SER A 424 37.21 -29.57 -22.50
N LEU A 425 36.58 -29.14 -23.61
CA LEU A 425 36.75 -27.79 -24.17
C LEU A 425 36.40 -26.69 -23.18
N LEU A 426 35.35 -26.85 -22.38
CA LEU A 426 35.01 -25.87 -21.34
C LEU A 426 36.17 -25.73 -20.34
N PHE A 427 36.66 -26.85 -19.81
CA PHE A 427 37.67 -26.84 -18.76
C PHE A 427 39.03 -26.40 -19.29
N GLN A 428 39.39 -26.81 -20.51
CA GLN A 428 40.59 -26.34 -21.20
C GLN A 428 40.55 -24.81 -21.39
N ALA A 429 39.40 -24.26 -21.79
CA ALA A 429 39.21 -22.81 -21.90
C ALA A 429 39.21 -22.10 -20.53
N LEU A 430 38.56 -22.69 -19.52
CA LEU A 430 38.44 -22.11 -18.18
C LEU A 430 39.80 -22.01 -17.47
N TYR A 431 40.64 -23.02 -17.61
CA TYR A 431 41.94 -23.11 -16.94
C TYR A 431 43.13 -22.74 -17.83
N GLY A 432 42.91 -22.53 -19.13
CA GLY A 432 43.98 -22.25 -20.09
C GLY A 432 44.96 -23.42 -20.26
N ASP A 433 44.48 -24.66 -20.07
CA ASP A 433 45.30 -25.87 -20.11
C ASP A 433 44.68 -26.94 -21.02
N ASN A 434 45.29 -27.11 -22.20
CA ASN A 434 44.83 -28.07 -23.21
C ASN A 434 45.13 -29.53 -22.85
N THR A 435 45.85 -29.80 -21.76
CA THR A 435 46.13 -31.16 -21.28
C THR A 435 44.98 -31.74 -20.45
N ILE A 436 44.02 -30.91 -20.04
CA ILE A 436 42.83 -31.35 -19.34
C ILE A 436 42.03 -32.29 -20.24
N SER A 437 41.72 -33.48 -19.72
CA SER A 437 40.96 -34.49 -20.43
C SER A 437 39.70 -34.88 -19.65
N PHE A 438 38.66 -35.24 -20.38
CA PHE A 438 37.39 -35.70 -19.84
C PHE A 438 37.20 -37.17 -20.25
N SER A 439 36.83 -38.03 -19.30
CA SER A 439 36.60 -39.44 -19.55
C SER A 439 35.33 -39.89 -18.85
N ALA A 440 34.57 -40.78 -19.48
CA ALA A 440 33.31 -41.30 -18.95
C ALA A 440 33.21 -42.84 -19.02
N PRO A 441 34.09 -43.58 -18.33
CA PRO A 441 34.16 -45.04 -18.46
C PRO A 441 33.16 -45.79 -17.57
N PHE A 442 32.32 -45.07 -16.82
CA PHE A 442 31.52 -45.66 -15.74
C PHE A 442 30.13 -46.09 -16.20
N GLY A 443 29.70 -47.26 -15.71
CA GLY A 443 28.36 -47.78 -15.93
C GLY A 443 27.40 -47.40 -14.80
N GLY A 444 26.11 -47.50 -15.11
CA GLY A 444 25.00 -47.16 -14.23
C GLY A 444 25.16 -47.63 -12.77
N GLY A 445 24.92 -46.73 -11.83
CA GLY A 445 24.92 -47.00 -10.40
C GLY A 445 26.31 -47.06 -9.79
N SER A 446 27.34 -46.51 -10.45
CA SER A 446 28.66 -46.37 -9.83
C SER A 446 28.59 -45.47 -8.60
N ILE A 447 29.29 -45.85 -7.51
CA ILE A 447 29.22 -45.14 -6.23
C ILE A 447 30.54 -44.45 -5.92
N TYR A 448 30.48 -43.22 -5.45
CA TYR A 448 31.66 -42.39 -5.19
C TYR A 448 31.64 -41.84 -3.77
N GLN A 449 32.83 -41.71 -3.21
CA GLN A 449 33.05 -41.14 -1.89
C GLN A 449 33.12 -39.61 -1.99
N LEU A 450 32.24 -38.93 -1.25
CA LEU A 450 32.35 -37.49 -1.01
C LEU A 450 33.48 -37.23 0.00
N SER A 451 34.26 -36.19 -0.25
CA SER A 451 35.34 -35.76 0.64
C SER A 451 34.79 -35.20 1.97
N SER A 452 35.68 -34.99 2.93
CA SER A 452 35.34 -34.40 4.23
C SER A 452 35.53 -32.88 4.27
N VAL A 453 35.66 -32.22 3.11
CA VAL A 453 35.91 -30.77 3.05
C VAL A 453 34.74 -30.00 3.67
N ASN A 454 35.06 -29.01 4.50
CA ASN A 454 34.04 -28.15 5.10
C ASN A 454 33.64 -27.04 4.13
N ASP A 455 32.77 -27.38 3.18
CA ASP A 455 32.22 -26.46 2.19
C ASP A 455 30.68 -26.51 2.24
N PRO A 456 29.97 -25.37 2.10
CA PRO A 456 28.50 -25.32 2.11
C PRO A 456 27.81 -26.23 1.08
N ILE A 457 28.50 -26.69 0.04
CA ILE A 457 27.95 -27.69 -0.90
C ILE A 457 27.79 -29.06 -0.23
N LEU A 458 28.72 -29.45 0.64
CA LEU A 458 28.67 -30.73 1.35
C LEU A 458 28.05 -30.61 2.74
N ASN A 459 28.09 -29.42 3.36
CA ASN A 459 27.54 -29.15 4.69
C ASN A 459 26.70 -27.86 4.65
N GLY A 460 25.59 -27.94 3.92
CA GLY A 460 24.68 -26.83 3.71
C GLY A 460 23.38 -26.95 4.51
N PRO A 461 22.42 -26.05 4.26
CA PRO A 461 21.20 -25.95 5.07
C PRO A 461 20.26 -27.16 4.93
N PHE A 462 20.46 -28.02 3.94
CA PHE A 462 19.66 -29.24 3.73
C PHE A 462 20.26 -30.49 4.37
N GLY A 463 21.49 -30.42 4.89
CA GLY A 463 22.14 -31.51 5.60
C GLY A 463 23.63 -31.64 5.31
N ASP A 464 24.27 -32.54 6.06
CA ASP A 464 25.69 -32.85 5.96
C ASP A 464 25.93 -34.15 5.19
N ALA A 465 26.61 -34.04 4.04
CA ALA A 465 26.99 -35.10 3.14
C ALA A 465 28.52 -35.35 3.14
N ARG A 466 29.29 -34.68 4.01
CA ARG A 466 30.75 -34.89 4.12
C ARG A 466 31.05 -36.34 4.49
N GLY A 467 31.99 -36.95 3.79
CA GLY A 467 32.33 -38.37 4.01
C GLY A 467 31.20 -39.35 3.67
N LYS A 468 30.12 -38.91 3.00
CA LYS A 468 29.03 -39.77 2.53
C LYS A 468 29.25 -40.16 1.07
N LEU A 469 28.25 -40.79 0.46
CA LEU A 469 28.33 -41.31 -0.90
C LEU A 469 27.42 -40.53 -1.84
N TRP A 470 27.83 -40.41 -3.09
CA TRP A 470 26.93 -40.04 -4.19
C TRP A 470 26.95 -41.16 -5.24
N GLY A 471 25.85 -41.30 -5.96
CA GLY A 471 25.66 -42.35 -6.95
C GLY A 471 25.42 -41.77 -8.33
N GLU A 472 25.92 -42.47 -9.34
CA GLU A 472 25.75 -42.11 -10.74
C GLU A 472 24.46 -42.70 -11.34
N ASP A 473 23.89 -42.02 -12.34
CA ASP A 473 22.66 -42.40 -13.04
C ASP A 473 22.91 -43.10 -14.38
N ALA A 474 22.39 -44.32 -14.55
CA ALA A 474 22.23 -45.07 -15.81
C ALA A 474 23.50 -45.43 -16.61
N GLY A 475 24.55 -44.62 -16.58
CA GLY A 475 25.79 -44.78 -17.33
C GLY A 475 26.33 -43.44 -17.83
N GLY A 476 27.63 -43.41 -18.12
CA GLY A 476 28.28 -42.20 -18.64
C GLY A 476 28.78 -41.25 -17.56
N GLY A 477 28.78 -41.70 -16.29
CA GLY A 477 29.55 -41.06 -15.23
C GLY A 477 30.95 -40.71 -15.69
N SER A 478 31.43 -39.54 -15.29
CA SER A 478 32.61 -38.92 -15.85
C SER A 478 33.54 -38.30 -14.80
N TYR A 479 34.76 -38.04 -15.25
CA TYR A 479 35.78 -37.38 -14.46
C TYR A 479 36.75 -36.60 -15.35
N LEU A 480 37.48 -35.69 -14.72
CA LEU A 480 38.51 -34.87 -15.34
C LEU A 480 39.88 -35.23 -14.80
N THR A 481 40.88 -35.18 -15.68
CA THR A 481 42.30 -35.29 -15.32
C THR A 481 43.02 -33.97 -15.58
N ASN A 482 44.20 -33.82 -14.99
CA ASN A 482 45.08 -32.67 -15.18
C ASN A 482 44.46 -31.32 -14.79
N ILE A 483 43.45 -31.31 -13.91
CA ILE A 483 42.96 -30.06 -13.31
C ILE A 483 44.11 -29.42 -12.51
N PRO A 484 44.40 -28.12 -12.70
CA PRO A 484 45.50 -27.45 -12.02
C PRO A 484 45.41 -27.57 -10.49
N ALA A 485 46.54 -27.83 -9.83
CA ALA A 485 46.58 -27.96 -8.38
C ALA A 485 46.12 -26.66 -7.69
N GLY A 486 45.22 -26.76 -6.72
CA GLY A 486 44.72 -25.62 -5.94
C GLY A 486 43.65 -24.77 -6.63
N SER A 487 43.31 -25.03 -7.90
CA SER A 487 42.24 -24.29 -8.60
C SER A 487 40.83 -24.68 -8.15
N ILE A 488 40.68 -25.84 -7.51
CA ILE A 488 39.39 -26.40 -7.13
C ILE A 488 39.33 -26.81 -5.65
N THR A 489 38.11 -26.82 -5.11
CA THR A 489 37.74 -27.55 -3.91
C THR A 489 37.21 -28.92 -4.33
N ASN A 490 38.00 -29.98 -4.09
CA ASN A 490 37.66 -31.34 -4.52
C ASN A 490 36.57 -31.97 -3.64
N TYR A 491 35.47 -32.39 -4.26
CA TYR A 491 34.37 -33.08 -3.58
C TYR A 491 34.39 -34.58 -3.78
N SER A 492 34.90 -35.07 -4.91
CA SER A 492 34.91 -36.50 -5.23
C SER A 492 36.03 -36.84 -6.21
N ALA A 493 36.79 -37.89 -5.89
CA ALA A 493 37.80 -38.45 -6.79
C ALA A 493 37.15 -39.27 -7.92
N ALA A 494 37.91 -39.52 -8.99
CA ALA A 494 37.45 -40.31 -10.14
C ALA A 494 37.20 -41.79 -9.82
N ASN A 495 37.74 -42.33 -8.72
CA ASN A 495 37.58 -43.73 -8.35
C ASN A 495 36.19 -44.01 -7.71
N PRO A 496 35.29 -44.78 -8.38
CA PRO A 496 34.13 -45.30 -7.69
C PRO A 496 34.53 -46.44 -6.74
N ILE A 497 33.91 -46.48 -5.56
CA ILE A 497 34.17 -47.51 -4.54
C ILE A 497 33.71 -48.91 -4.98
N THR A 498 32.81 -48.98 -5.97
CA THR A 498 32.32 -50.23 -6.55
C THR A 498 33.24 -50.82 -7.62
N SER A 499 34.31 -50.11 -8.03
CA SER A 499 35.27 -50.60 -9.01
C SER A 499 36.59 -51.05 -8.38
N THR A 500 37.21 -52.07 -8.98
CA THR A 500 38.57 -52.51 -8.66
C THR A 500 39.64 -51.81 -9.51
N ASN A 501 39.22 -51.03 -10.51
CA ASN A 501 40.14 -50.28 -11.38
C ASN A 501 40.52 -48.95 -10.72
N THR A 502 41.74 -48.47 -11.03
CA THR A 502 42.23 -47.17 -10.54
C THR A 502 42.03 -46.08 -11.57
N PHE A 503 41.37 -44.98 -11.18
CA PHE A 503 41.12 -43.83 -12.04
C PHE A 503 41.65 -42.57 -11.38
N VAL A 504 42.64 -41.91 -12.01
CA VAL A 504 43.23 -40.69 -11.46
C VAL A 504 42.48 -39.49 -12.00
N GLY A 505 41.88 -38.69 -11.11
CA GLY A 505 41.16 -37.48 -11.49
C GLY A 505 40.09 -37.08 -10.49
N VAL A 506 39.19 -36.18 -10.91
CA VAL A 506 38.09 -35.65 -10.09
C VAL A 506 36.75 -35.81 -10.80
N SER A 507 35.75 -36.30 -10.07
CA SER A 507 34.39 -36.51 -10.56
C SER A 507 33.41 -35.47 -10.02
N ALA A 508 33.77 -34.72 -8.98
CA ALA A 508 33.00 -33.57 -8.52
C ALA A 508 33.89 -32.53 -7.83
N PHE A 509 33.64 -31.25 -8.09
CA PHE A 509 34.35 -30.15 -7.45
C PHE A 509 33.60 -28.82 -7.56
N ARG A 510 34.06 -27.83 -6.80
CA ARG A 510 33.76 -26.41 -7.02
C ARG A 510 35.03 -25.67 -7.41
N ASP A 511 34.91 -24.77 -8.37
CA ASP A 511 36.00 -23.88 -8.74
C ASP A 511 36.28 -22.85 -7.63
N ASN A 512 37.56 -22.58 -7.34
CA ASN A 512 37.93 -21.67 -6.25
C ASN A 512 37.85 -20.20 -6.65
N THR A 513 37.81 -19.87 -7.95
CA THR A 513 37.85 -18.49 -8.44
C THR A 513 36.52 -18.03 -9.06
N HIS A 514 35.74 -18.95 -9.61
CA HIS A 514 34.45 -18.71 -10.24
C HIS A 514 33.29 -19.31 -9.45
N ASN A 515 32.08 -18.81 -9.70
CA ASN A 515 30.84 -19.37 -9.15
C ASN A 515 30.44 -20.65 -9.92
N PHE A 516 31.30 -21.65 -9.94
CA PHE A 516 31.13 -22.84 -10.78
C PHE A 516 31.24 -24.14 -9.99
N ILE A 517 30.29 -25.05 -10.20
CA ILE A 517 30.25 -26.39 -9.62
C ILE A 517 30.12 -27.40 -10.74
N PHE A 518 30.89 -28.49 -10.64
CA PHE A 518 30.85 -29.62 -11.55
C PHE A 518 30.53 -30.92 -10.81
N PHE A 519 29.60 -31.69 -11.37
CA PHE A 519 29.38 -33.10 -11.08
C PHE A 519 29.44 -33.88 -12.40
N GLY A 520 30.24 -34.94 -12.43
CA GLY A 520 30.45 -35.80 -13.58
C GLY A 520 29.31 -36.80 -13.81
N ASP A 521 28.06 -36.37 -13.72
CA ASP A 521 26.89 -37.18 -13.99
C ASP A 521 25.76 -36.25 -14.45
N GLY A 522 25.22 -36.49 -15.64
CA GLY A 522 24.13 -35.68 -16.19
C GLY A 522 22.77 -36.03 -15.60
N GLY A 523 22.66 -37.23 -15.02
CA GLY A 523 21.53 -37.70 -14.25
C GLY A 523 21.65 -37.49 -12.74
N PHE A 524 22.59 -36.67 -12.27
CA PHE A 524 22.86 -36.47 -10.86
C PHE A 524 21.61 -36.10 -10.04
N ILE A 525 20.67 -35.37 -10.66
CA ILE A 525 19.41 -34.93 -10.05
C ILE A 525 18.15 -35.61 -10.60
N SER A 526 18.30 -36.72 -11.31
CA SER A 526 17.14 -37.37 -11.91
C SER A 526 16.28 -38.08 -10.87
N ASN A 527 14.97 -37.82 -10.96
CA ASN A 527 13.92 -38.47 -10.17
C ASN A 527 12.66 -38.41 -11.03
N PRO A 528 12.13 -39.51 -11.56
CA PRO A 528 10.95 -39.48 -12.41
C PRO A 528 9.65 -39.42 -11.61
N ASN A 529 8.60 -38.86 -12.22
CA ASN A 529 7.23 -38.85 -11.71
C ASN A 529 7.06 -38.33 -10.27
N ASN A 530 7.93 -37.42 -9.80
CA ASN A 530 7.94 -36.94 -8.41
C ASN A 530 7.96 -38.10 -7.38
N THR A 531 8.70 -39.17 -7.65
CA THR A 531 8.78 -40.30 -6.70
C THR A 531 9.31 -39.84 -5.34
N THR A 532 8.57 -40.19 -4.29
CA THR A 532 8.88 -39.82 -2.91
C THR A 532 9.28 -41.02 -2.07
N GLY A 533 10.04 -40.77 -1.01
CA GLY A 533 10.55 -41.79 -0.11
C GLY A 533 11.98 -42.22 -0.42
N PRO A 534 12.64 -42.90 0.53
CA PRO A 534 14.08 -43.15 0.46
C PRO A 534 14.46 -44.16 -0.62
N ALA A 535 13.54 -44.97 -1.14
CA ALA A 535 13.81 -45.87 -2.27
C ALA A 535 13.87 -45.14 -3.64
N GLY A 536 13.45 -43.86 -3.70
CA GLY A 536 13.31 -43.13 -4.95
C GLY A 536 12.35 -43.83 -5.92
N ASN A 537 12.78 -44.05 -7.16
CA ASN A 537 12.00 -44.79 -8.16
C ASN A 537 12.12 -46.32 -8.05
N GLY A 538 12.79 -46.84 -7.03
CA GLY A 538 12.98 -48.28 -6.80
C GLY A 538 14.10 -48.94 -7.63
N SER A 539 14.69 -48.25 -8.61
CA SER A 539 15.87 -48.77 -9.31
C SER A 539 17.12 -48.74 -8.43
N GLN A 540 18.03 -49.67 -8.64
CA GLN A 540 19.33 -49.69 -7.97
C GLN A 540 20.40 -48.89 -8.72
N VAL A 541 20.18 -48.53 -9.99
CA VAL A 541 21.22 -47.97 -10.87
C VAL A 541 20.80 -46.74 -11.66
N ILE A 542 19.53 -46.30 -11.52
CA ILE A 542 19.05 -45.06 -12.15
C ILE A 542 18.33 -44.15 -11.16
N CYS A 543 18.40 -42.84 -11.40
CA CYS A 543 17.66 -41.77 -10.74
C CYS A 543 18.03 -41.43 -9.30
N PRO A 544 19.32 -41.22 -8.97
CA PRO A 544 19.87 -41.21 -7.60
C PRO A 544 19.25 -40.16 -6.66
N PHE A 545 18.43 -39.24 -7.16
CA PHE A 545 17.80 -38.17 -6.42
C PHE A 545 16.52 -38.63 -5.70
N ALA A 546 16.41 -38.35 -4.40
CA ALA A 546 15.24 -38.68 -3.58
C ALA A 546 14.73 -37.49 -2.76
N ILE A 547 13.40 -37.43 -2.64
CA ILE A 547 12.66 -36.43 -1.86
C ILE A 547 11.62 -37.10 -0.96
N ASP A 548 11.23 -36.46 0.14
CA ASP A 548 10.07 -36.88 0.93
C ASP A 548 8.74 -36.38 0.34
N SER A 549 7.62 -36.69 1.00
CA SER A 549 6.27 -36.27 0.58
C SER A 549 6.05 -34.75 0.57
N ASN A 550 6.92 -33.98 1.23
CA ASN A 550 6.89 -32.51 1.27
C ASN A 550 7.90 -31.89 0.29
N GLY A 551 8.56 -32.71 -0.53
CA GLY A 551 9.62 -32.29 -1.45
C GLY A 551 10.96 -32.04 -0.77
N LYS A 552 11.14 -32.33 0.52
CA LYS A 552 12.43 -32.15 1.20
C LYS A 552 13.46 -33.12 0.61
N PRO A 553 14.69 -32.70 0.27
CA PRO A 553 15.73 -33.62 -0.17
C PRO A 553 16.09 -34.60 0.96
N ILE A 554 16.15 -35.89 0.63
CA ILE A 554 16.51 -36.96 1.56
C ILE A 554 17.54 -37.90 0.93
N ALA A 555 18.31 -38.60 1.76
CA ALA A 555 19.22 -39.63 1.27
C ALA A 555 18.42 -40.77 0.59
N ARG A 556 18.97 -41.29 -0.51
CA ARG A 556 18.39 -42.42 -1.24
C ARG A 556 19.04 -43.71 -0.79
N THR A 557 18.24 -44.64 -0.27
CA THR A 557 18.65 -45.99 0.15
C THR A 557 18.38 -47.02 -0.94
N GLY A 558 19.08 -48.16 -0.91
CA GLY A 558 18.83 -49.24 -1.87
C GLY A 558 19.46 -48.98 -3.24
N TYR A 559 20.54 -48.19 -3.29
CA TYR A 559 21.16 -47.74 -4.53
C TYR A 559 22.56 -48.35 -4.75
N GLY A 560 23.05 -48.25 -5.98
CA GLY A 560 24.38 -48.65 -6.42
C GLY A 560 24.42 -50.00 -7.10
N ASN A 561 25.31 -50.13 -8.08
CA ASN A 561 25.67 -51.42 -8.66
C ASN A 561 26.45 -52.27 -7.64
N GLY A 562 26.39 -53.59 -7.82
CA GLY A 562 27.28 -54.50 -7.10
C GLY A 562 28.69 -54.41 -7.68
N GLY A 563 29.70 -54.56 -6.83
CA GLY A 563 31.09 -54.49 -7.26
C GLY A 563 32.04 -54.38 -6.06
N ASN A 564 33.31 -54.76 -6.24
CA ASN A 564 34.33 -54.68 -5.19
C ASN A 564 33.89 -55.34 -3.84
N GLY A 565 33.20 -56.49 -3.93
CA GLY A 565 32.74 -57.25 -2.75
C GLY A 565 31.38 -56.85 -2.18
N THR A 566 30.65 -55.92 -2.79
CA THR A 566 29.30 -55.52 -2.35
C THR A 566 28.20 -55.94 -3.32
N VAL A 567 26.98 -56.10 -2.80
CA VAL A 567 25.78 -56.44 -3.59
C VAL A 567 25.11 -55.18 -4.14
N ALA A 568 24.39 -55.32 -5.26
CA ALA A 568 23.61 -54.22 -5.82
C ALA A 568 22.55 -53.73 -4.82
N GLY A 569 22.36 -52.41 -4.76
CA GLY A 569 21.46 -51.76 -3.81
C GLY A 569 21.98 -51.67 -2.38
N ALA A 570 23.26 -51.96 -2.12
CA ALA A 570 23.82 -51.93 -0.76
C ALA A 570 24.03 -50.51 -0.20
N TYR A 571 23.91 -49.46 -1.02
CA TYR A 571 24.37 -48.12 -0.66
C TYR A 571 23.25 -47.14 -0.38
N THR A 572 23.62 -46.11 0.39
CA THR A 572 22.82 -44.90 0.59
C THR A 572 23.56 -43.72 -0.02
N VAL A 573 22.92 -43.00 -0.95
CA VAL A 573 23.50 -41.87 -1.69
C VAL A 573 22.81 -40.55 -1.37
N TYR A 574 23.56 -39.46 -1.47
CA TYR A 574 23.19 -38.14 -0.94
C TYR A 574 23.04 -37.07 -2.04
N ASN A 575 22.87 -37.47 -3.30
CA ASN A 575 22.78 -36.58 -4.46
C ASN A 575 21.79 -35.42 -4.25
N SER A 576 20.60 -35.70 -3.72
CA SER A 576 19.57 -34.67 -3.50
C SER A 576 19.93 -33.64 -2.44
N ILE A 577 20.58 -34.07 -1.35
CA ILE A 577 21.06 -33.18 -0.28
C ILE A 577 22.19 -32.30 -0.81
N VAL A 578 23.15 -32.90 -1.53
CA VAL A 578 24.28 -32.18 -2.14
C VAL A 578 23.78 -31.15 -3.15
N PHE A 579 22.85 -31.51 -4.03
CA PHE A 579 22.32 -30.57 -5.02
C PHE A 579 21.48 -29.46 -4.36
N ALA A 580 20.64 -29.77 -3.36
CA ALA A 580 19.87 -28.75 -2.66
C ALA A 580 20.77 -27.74 -1.94
N ASN A 581 21.86 -28.22 -1.32
CA ASN A 581 22.91 -27.38 -0.77
C ASN A 581 23.60 -26.55 -1.86
N ALA A 582 23.88 -27.13 -3.02
CA ALA A 582 24.48 -26.42 -4.15
C ALA A 582 23.59 -25.32 -4.69
N LEU A 583 22.29 -25.55 -4.80
CA LEU A 583 21.33 -24.55 -5.22
C LEU A 583 21.18 -23.43 -4.17
N ALA A 584 21.19 -23.76 -2.88
CA ALA A 584 21.19 -22.77 -1.81
C ALA A 584 22.44 -21.87 -1.86
N TRP A 585 23.61 -22.48 -2.08
CA TRP A 585 24.85 -21.75 -2.31
C TRP A 585 24.78 -20.87 -3.56
N ALA A 586 24.26 -21.39 -4.67
CA ALA A 586 24.16 -20.66 -5.94
C ALA A 586 23.24 -19.44 -5.83
N ILE A 587 22.08 -19.58 -5.16
CA ILE A 587 21.19 -18.45 -4.86
C ILE A 587 21.89 -17.39 -4.03
N LYS A 588 22.71 -17.80 -3.04
CA LYS A 588 23.50 -16.88 -2.22
C LYS A 588 24.60 -16.19 -3.04
N GLN A 589 25.34 -16.91 -3.88
CA GLN A 589 26.35 -16.29 -4.75
C GLN A 589 25.70 -15.32 -5.73
N ALA A 590 24.60 -15.70 -6.37
CA ALA A 590 23.84 -14.83 -7.26
C ALA A 590 23.35 -13.53 -6.59
N GLU A 591 23.10 -13.54 -5.27
CA GLU A 591 22.66 -12.36 -4.51
C GLU A 591 23.80 -11.44 -4.07
N PHE A 592 24.94 -12.02 -3.67
CA PHE A 592 26.00 -11.26 -3.00
C PHE A 592 27.26 -11.09 -3.84
N ASN A 593 27.52 -11.98 -4.80
CA ASN A 593 28.72 -12.03 -5.63
C ASN A 593 28.38 -12.46 -7.07
N GLY A 594 27.20 -12.10 -7.56
CA GLY A 594 26.64 -12.58 -8.83
C GLY A 594 26.72 -11.55 -9.95
N ILE A 595 26.53 -12.00 -11.19
CA ILE A 595 26.58 -11.18 -12.42
C ILE A 595 25.66 -9.94 -12.43
N ASN A 596 24.54 -10.00 -11.70
CA ASN A 596 23.58 -8.89 -11.58
C ASN A 596 23.61 -8.22 -10.20
N THR A 597 24.59 -8.54 -9.35
CA THR A 597 24.75 -7.88 -8.05
C THR A 597 25.19 -6.43 -8.30
N LYS A 598 24.46 -5.49 -7.71
CA LYS A 598 24.73 -4.06 -7.78
C LYS A 598 25.68 -3.60 -6.69
#